data_AF-A0A0G1XS84-F1
#
_entry.id   AF-A0A0G1XS84-F1
#
_cell.length_a   1.000
_cell.length_b   1.000
_cell.length_c   1.000
_cell.angle_alpha   90.00
_cell.angle_beta   90.00
_cell.angle_gamma   90.00
#
_symmetry.space_group_name_H-M   'P 1'
#
loop_
_entity.id
_entity.type
_entity.pdbx_description
1 polymer ?
#
loop_
_entity_poly.entity_id
_entity_poly.type
_entity_poly.pdbx_seq_one_letter_code
_entity_poly.pdbx_strand_id
1 'polypeptide(L)'
;MREGSFQERWYNLVKNSLTSVPATFSATASDPSGVANCTLLVSSIYETPMTYNADLGRWEATYTFTTIRSANSIRAVCLDSLGNETKGPSKIIEVANAPIEAPHSYGDDGLPLPAEVDATAWSEAEVVAASPVLIKTVCPGGEDFTHPCRTVYFLDNTGKRHAFPNEKAYFTWYAAFENIHLITNAMMASFTLGGNVRYHPGMKMIKFPTVNKVYAVARYGVLRPIASEEVARGLYGDNWNQQIDDVSEAFYSNYIFGDELTHAIGFDVIAQRGSVSSINDNILP
;
A
#
# COMPACT_ATOMS: atom_id res chain seq x y z
N MET A 1 -17.23 24.09 24.89
CA MET A 1 -18.61 23.57 24.97
C MET A 1 -19.12 23.46 23.54
N ARG A 2 -19.41 22.30 22.94
CA ARG A 2 -19.59 20.93 23.41
C ARG A 2 -19.08 19.97 22.34
N GLU A 3 -18.62 18.80 22.79
CA GLU A 3 -18.54 17.58 21.99
C GLU A 3 -19.86 17.37 21.23
N GLY A 4 -19.77 17.26 19.90
CA GLY A 4 -20.83 16.74 19.05
C GLY A 4 -20.38 15.38 18.53
N SER A 5 -20.83 14.31 19.19
CA SER A 5 -20.55 12.94 18.76
C SER A 5 -21.27 12.64 17.44
N PHE A 6 -20.49 12.23 16.43
CA PHE A 6 -21.03 11.67 15.19
C PHE A 6 -21.62 10.29 15.49
N GLN A 7 -22.88 10.07 15.17
CA GLN A 7 -23.55 8.77 15.32
C GLN A 7 -23.67 8.11 13.95
N GLU A 8 -23.15 6.90 13.80
CA GLU A 8 -23.16 6.16 12.54
C GLU A 8 -24.02 4.89 12.63
N ARG A 9 -24.82 4.63 11.59
CA ARG A 9 -25.48 3.34 11.36
C ARG A 9 -25.17 2.86 9.94
N TRP A 10 -24.42 1.77 9.84
CA TRP A 10 -24.07 1.13 8.57
C TRP A 10 -25.03 -0.02 8.28
N TYR A 11 -25.77 0.03 7.17
CA TYR A 11 -26.64 -1.07 6.74
C TYR A 11 -26.02 -1.86 5.57
N ASN A 12 -25.97 -3.18 5.76
CA ASN A 12 -25.76 -4.26 4.79
C ASN A 12 -24.56 -4.17 3.83
N LEU A 13 -23.52 -4.95 4.13
CA LEU A 13 -22.70 -5.57 3.09
C LEU A 13 -23.06 -7.05 3.03
N VAL A 14 -23.91 -7.38 2.05
CA VAL A 14 -24.27 -8.75 1.67
C VAL A 14 -22.97 -9.48 1.31
N LYS A 15 -22.71 -10.61 1.96
CA LYS A 15 -21.70 -11.58 1.49
C LYS A 15 -22.05 -11.93 0.05
N ASN A 16 -21.23 -11.52 -0.90
CA ASN A 16 -21.05 -12.25 -2.15
C ASN A 16 -19.57 -12.19 -2.49
N SER A 17 -18.92 -13.33 -2.31
CA SER A 17 -17.61 -13.67 -2.84
C SER A 17 -17.56 -13.33 -4.32
N LEU A 18 -16.96 -12.21 -4.73
CA LEU A 18 -16.80 -11.89 -6.15
C LEU A 18 -15.48 -11.20 -6.48
N THR A 19 -14.75 -11.87 -7.36
CA THR A 19 -13.75 -11.38 -8.31
C THR A 19 -14.18 -10.11 -9.03
N SER A 20 -13.27 -9.17 -9.32
CA SER A 20 -13.30 -8.08 -10.34
C SER A 20 -14.63 -7.35 -10.68
N VAL A 21 -15.68 -7.45 -9.87
CA VAL A 21 -17.00 -6.83 -10.12
C VAL A 21 -17.04 -5.45 -9.48
N PRO A 22 -17.55 -4.41 -10.17
CA PRO A 22 -17.76 -3.10 -9.57
C PRO A 22 -18.66 -3.17 -8.33
N ALA A 23 -18.22 -2.60 -7.21
CA ALA A 23 -19.00 -2.53 -5.97
C ALA A 23 -19.37 -1.09 -5.65
N THR A 24 -20.61 -0.87 -5.20
CA THR A 24 -21.08 0.45 -4.76
C THR A 24 -20.93 0.61 -3.26
N PHE A 25 -20.26 1.68 -2.85
CA PHE A 25 -20.05 2.09 -1.48
C PHE A 25 -20.85 3.35 -1.21
N SER A 26 -21.40 3.47 0.00
CA SER A 26 -22.18 4.64 0.40
C SER A 26 -21.78 5.10 1.78
N ALA A 27 -21.95 6.39 2.07
CA ALA A 27 -21.70 6.99 3.37
C ALA A 27 -22.70 8.12 3.64
N THR A 28 -23.04 8.31 4.91
CA THR A 28 -23.86 9.43 5.37
C THR A 28 -23.03 10.34 6.25
N ALA A 29 -23.05 11.64 5.96
CA ALA A 29 -22.41 12.66 6.79
C ALA A 29 -23.38 13.82 6.97
N SER A 30 -23.38 14.43 8.15
CA SER A 30 -24.20 15.58 8.49
C SER A 30 -23.38 16.62 9.25
N ASP A 31 -23.49 17.88 8.84
CA ASP A 31 -22.92 19.03 9.53
C ASP A 31 -23.98 20.15 9.61
N PRO A 32 -24.08 20.91 10.71
CA PRO A 32 -25.00 22.06 10.80
C PRO A 32 -24.84 23.10 9.68
N SER A 33 -23.63 23.22 9.13
CA SER A 33 -23.26 24.13 8.02
C SER A 33 -23.36 23.46 6.65
N GLY A 34 -23.78 22.19 6.61
CA GLY A 34 -23.87 21.37 5.41
C GLY A 34 -22.55 20.69 5.03
N VAL A 35 -22.66 19.53 4.39
CA VAL A 35 -21.53 18.78 3.84
C VAL A 35 -21.35 19.17 2.37
N ALA A 36 -20.17 19.67 2.00
CA ALA A 36 -19.89 20.17 0.66
C ALA A 36 -19.52 19.06 -0.34
N ASN A 37 -18.69 18.10 0.08
CA ASN A 37 -18.34 16.94 -0.74
C ASN A 37 -17.91 15.75 0.14
N CYS A 38 -17.92 14.56 -0.45
CA CYS A 38 -17.33 13.36 0.12
C CYS A 38 -16.49 12.63 -0.93
N THR A 39 -15.40 12.02 -0.48
CA THR A 39 -14.48 11.21 -1.28
C THR A 39 -14.35 9.83 -0.63
N LEU A 40 -14.46 8.78 -1.42
CA LEU A 40 -14.10 7.42 -1.01
C LEU A 40 -12.59 7.26 -1.17
N LEU A 41 -11.88 7.07 -0.06
CA LEU A 41 -10.49 6.63 -0.04
C LEU A 41 -10.43 5.11 -0.08
N VAL A 42 -9.71 4.56 -1.06
CA VAL A 42 -9.33 3.15 -1.13
C VAL A 42 -7.83 3.01 -0.90
N SER A 43 -7.43 2.09 -0.03
CA SER A 43 -6.06 1.87 0.45
C SER A 43 -5.36 3.15 0.92
N SER A 44 -6.15 4.11 1.42
CA SER A 44 -5.73 5.45 1.87
C SER A 44 -5.04 6.32 0.81
N ILE A 45 -5.02 5.92 -0.45
CA ILE A 45 -4.27 6.62 -1.52
C ILE A 45 -5.07 6.82 -2.82
N TYR A 46 -6.13 6.03 -3.03
CA TYR A 46 -7.00 6.17 -4.19
C TYR A 46 -8.25 6.93 -3.81
N GLU A 47 -8.38 8.16 -4.30
CA GLU A 47 -9.52 9.03 -4.07
C GLU A 47 -10.56 8.87 -5.18
N THR A 48 -11.76 8.46 -4.82
CA THR A 48 -12.91 8.37 -5.73
C THR A 48 -13.98 9.35 -5.26
N PRO A 49 -14.29 10.41 -6.03
CA PRO A 49 -15.35 11.35 -5.68
C PRO A 49 -16.69 10.62 -5.48
N MET A 50 -17.41 10.96 -4.42
CA MET A 50 -18.76 10.45 -4.18
C MET A 50 -19.80 11.42 -4.71
N THR A 51 -20.93 10.89 -5.19
CA THR A 51 -22.09 11.67 -5.65
C THR A 51 -23.19 11.62 -4.59
N TYR A 52 -23.78 12.77 -4.24
CA TYR A 52 -24.89 12.81 -3.29
C TYR A 52 -26.20 12.33 -3.94
N ASN A 53 -26.80 11.29 -3.37
CA ASN A 53 -28.10 10.77 -3.76
C ASN A 53 -29.17 11.39 -2.84
N ALA A 54 -29.90 12.38 -3.36
CA ALA A 54 -30.88 13.15 -2.59
C ALA A 54 -32.10 12.31 -2.14
N ASP A 55 -32.48 11.30 -2.91
CA ASP A 55 -33.62 10.42 -2.61
C ASP A 55 -33.31 9.48 -1.43
N LEU A 56 -32.05 9.07 -1.30
CA LEU A 56 -31.58 8.17 -0.24
C LEU A 56 -30.87 8.89 0.92
N GLY A 57 -30.65 10.20 0.81
CA GLY A 57 -30.00 11.01 1.84
C GLY A 57 -28.54 10.61 2.13
N ARG A 58 -27.79 10.14 1.12
CA ARG A 58 -26.42 9.61 1.31
C ARG A 58 -25.52 9.86 0.11
N TRP A 59 -24.21 9.87 0.34
CA TRP A 59 -23.18 9.93 -0.71
C TRP A 59 -22.85 8.52 -1.20
N GLU A 60 -22.66 8.35 -2.50
CA GLU A 60 -22.38 7.04 -3.13
C GLU A 60 -21.19 7.13 -4.11
N ALA A 61 -20.39 6.06 -4.17
CA ALA A 61 -19.34 5.88 -5.18
C ALA A 61 -19.27 4.41 -5.58
N THR A 62 -18.97 4.15 -6.86
CA THR A 62 -18.70 2.80 -7.35
C THR A 62 -17.21 2.64 -7.59
N TYR A 63 -16.62 1.56 -7.07
CA TYR A 63 -15.20 1.26 -7.23
C TYR A 63 -15.00 -0.20 -7.64
N THR A 64 -14.08 -0.43 -8.58
CA THR A 64 -13.71 -1.75 -9.07
C THR A 64 -12.28 -2.06 -8.64
N PHE A 65 -12.10 -3.12 -7.86
CA PHE A 65 -10.77 -3.56 -7.47
C PHE A 65 -10.11 -4.32 -8.61
N THR A 66 -8.94 -3.84 -9.04
CA THR A 66 -8.15 -4.44 -10.13
C THR A 66 -7.07 -5.39 -9.62
N THR A 67 -6.73 -5.35 -8.33
CA THR A 67 -5.71 -6.19 -7.71
C THR A 67 -6.37 -7.31 -6.92
N ILE A 68 -6.10 -8.56 -7.31
CA ILE A 68 -6.51 -9.76 -6.59
C ILE A 68 -5.55 -10.04 -5.42
N ARG A 69 -6.04 -10.72 -4.37
CA ARG A 69 -5.34 -11.04 -3.12
C ARG A 69 -4.89 -9.81 -2.31
N SER A 70 -5.63 -8.71 -2.42
CA SER A 70 -5.40 -7.51 -1.59
C SER A 70 -6.54 -7.30 -0.59
N ALA A 71 -6.14 -6.90 0.61
CA ALA A 71 -7.04 -6.36 1.63
C ALA A 71 -6.96 -4.84 1.52
N ASN A 72 -7.97 -4.22 0.91
CA ASN A 72 -8.00 -2.77 0.70
C ASN A 72 -8.80 -2.12 1.82
N SER A 73 -8.25 -1.10 2.47
CA SER A 73 -9.04 -0.25 3.36
C SER A 73 -9.93 0.65 2.50
N ILE A 74 -11.18 0.81 2.88
CA ILE A 74 -12.06 1.83 2.30
C ILE A 74 -12.58 2.72 3.42
N ARG A 75 -12.64 4.03 3.17
CA ARG A 75 -13.37 4.96 4.04
C ARG A 75 -13.88 6.16 3.26
N ALA A 76 -14.99 6.71 3.70
CA ALA A 76 -15.43 8.02 3.23
C ALA A 76 -14.73 9.12 4.02
N VAL A 77 -14.38 10.19 3.33
CA VAL A 77 -13.85 11.43 3.88
C VAL A 77 -14.73 12.55 3.36
N CYS A 78 -15.32 13.34 4.24
CA CYS A 78 -16.25 14.40 3.87
C CYS A 78 -15.74 15.75 4.36
N LEU A 79 -15.92 16.77 3.52
CA LEU A 79 -15.55 18.15 3.82
C LEU A 79 -16.78 19.04 3.89
N ASP A 80 -16.77 20.00 4.80
CA ASP A 80 -17.74 21.10 4.81
C ASP A 80 -17.33 22.22 3.82
N SER A 81 -18.17 23.27 3.73
CA SER A 81 -17.92 24.42 2.86
C SER A 81 -16.74 25.31 3.30
N LEU A 82 -16.20 25.09 4.50
CA LEU A 82 -15.07 25.79 5.09
C LEU A 82 -13.77 24.97 5.00
N GLY A 83 -13.83 23.74 4.47
CA GLY A 83 -12.69 22.84 4.30
C GLY A 83 -12.37 22.00 5.55
N ASN A 84 -13.24 21.96 6.56
CA ASN A 84 -13.07 21.06 7.69
C ASN A 84 -13.40 19.63 7.26
N GLU A 85 -12.55 18.69 7.65
CA GLU A 85 -12.62 17.28 7.24
C GLU A 85 -13.12 16.37 8.37
N THR A 86 -13.99 15.42 8.02
CA THR A 86 -14.30 14.26 8.86
C THR A 86 -14.03 12.95 8.12
N LYS A 87 -13.57 11.94 8.86
CA LYS A 87 -13.23 10.62 8.32
C LYS A 87 -14.17 9.57 8.90
N GLY A 88 -14.93 8.91 8.04
CA GLY A 88 -15.76 7.77 8.41
C GLY A 88 -14.91 6.54 8.76
N PRO A 89 -15.50 5.48 9.32
CA PRO A 89 -14.83 4.26 9.70
C PRO A 89 -14.18 3.61 8.48
N SER A 90 -13.05 2.97 8.76
CA SER A 90 -12.39 2.15 7.76
C SER A 90 -13.04 0.77 7.72
N LYS A 91 -13.31 0.28 6.53
CA LYS A 91 -13.70 -1.13 6.30
C LYS A 91 -12.67 -1.81 5.41
N ILE A 92 -12.36 -3.07 5.69
CA ILE A 92 -11.47 -3.87 4.85
C ILE A 92 -12.31 -4.60 3.80
N ILE A 93 -11.92 -4.48 2.54
CA ILE A 93 -12.45 -5.25 1.42
C ILE A 93 -11.35 -6.20 0.95
N GLU A 94 -11.58 -7.49 1.14
CA GLU A 94 -10.72 -8.55 0.63
C GLU A 94 -11.14 -8.94 -0.78
N VAL A 95 -10.20 -8.87 -1.72
CA VAL A 95 -10.42 -9.22 -3.12
C VAL A 95 -9.80 -10.60 -3.35
N ALA A 96 -10.57 -11.68 -3.20
CA ALA A 96 -10.06 -13.04 -3.39
C ALA A 96 -10.22 -13.53 -4.83
N ASN A 97 -9.43 -14.54 -5.23
CA ASN A 97 -9.79 -15.39 -6.37
C ASN A 97 -10.96 -16.31 -6.00
N ALA A 98 -11.67 -16.85 -7.00
CA ALA A 98 -12.58 -17.97 -6.81
C ALA A 98 -11.86 -19.11 -6.04
N PRO A 99 -12.51 -19.78 -5.07
CA PRO A 99 -11.82 -20.72 -4.19
C PRO A 99 -11.24 -21.90 -4.97
N ILE A 100 -9.99 -22.25 -4.71
CA ILE A 100 -9.43 -23.56 -5.05
C ILE A 100 -9.71 -24.47 -3.86
N GLU A 101 -10.45 -25.55 -4.09
CA GLU A 101 -10.79 -26.55 -3.07
C GLU A 101 -9.52 -27.28 -2.58
N ALA A 102 -9.23 -27.20 -1.28
CA ALA A 102 -8.14 -27.95 -0.63
C ALA A 102 -8.70 -28.80 0.54
N PRO A 103 -8.11 -29.96 0.86
CA PRO A 103 -8.79 -31.01 1.64
C PRO A 103 -8.80 -30.73 3.15
N HIS A 104 -9.93 -31.06 3.79
CA HIS A 104 -10.29 -30.76 5.18
C HIS A 104 -9.77 -31.78 6.22
N SER A 105 -9.51 -31.31 7.45
CA SER A 105 -9.76 -32.08 8.69
C SER A 105 -10.34 -31.17 9.80
N TYR A 106 -11.36 -31.68 10.51
CA TYR A 106 -12.37 -30.94 11.31
C TYR A 106 -12.01 -30.67 12.79
N GLY A 107 -12.51 -29.56 13.35
CA GLY A 107 -12.60 -29.24 14.80
C GLY A 107 -14.01 -29.46 15.39
N ASP A 108 -14.14 -29.37 16.72
CA ASP A 108 -15.29 -29.84 17.56
C ASP A 108 -16.62 -29.08 17.36
N ASP A 109 -16.61 -27.95 16.67
CA ASP A 109 -17.77 -27.13 16.28
C ASP A 109 -18.11 -27.24 14.78
N GLY A 110 -17.45 -28.17 14.06
CA GLY A 110 -17.80 -28.50 12.68
C GLY A 110 -17.49 -27.41 11.64
N LEU A 111 -16.88 -26.30 12.06
CA LEU A 111 -16.41 -25.23 11.19
C LEU A 111 -14.88 -25.33 11.04
N PRO A 112 -14.31 -25.24 9.83
CA PRO A 112 -12.87 -25.19 9.67
C PRO A 112 -12.36 -23.87 10.25
N LEU A 113 -11.55 -23.95 11.31
CA LEU A 113 -10.70 -22.82 11.70
C LEU A 113 -9.70 -22.59 10.55
N PRO A 114 -9.52 -21.35 10.06
CA PRO A 114 -8.35 -21.02 9.25
C PRO A 114 -7.12 -21.47 10.03
N ALA A 115 -6.18 -22.16 9.39
CA ALA A 115 -4.92 -22.50 10.05
C ALA A 115 -4.31 -21.21 10.60
N GLU A 116 -4.29 -21.04 11.92
CA GLU A 116 -3.52 -19.98 12.54
C GLU A 116 -2.07 -20.25 12.18
N VAL A 117 -1.51 -19.45 11.26
CA VAL A 117 -0.09 -19.50 10.95
C VAL A 117 0.62 -18.97 12.19
N ASP A 118 1.06 -19.90 13.03
CA ASP A 118 1.73 -19.61 14.28
C ASP A 118 3.05 -18.85 14.01
N ALA A 119 3.11 -17.59 14.40
CA ALA A 119 4.30 -16.75 14.29
C ALA A 119 5.48 -17.23 15.17
N THR A 120 5.28 -18.28 15.97
CA THR A 120 6.31 -18.97 16.74
C THR A 120 6.86 -20.22 16.04
N ALA A 121 6.36 -20.56 14.84
CA ALA A 121 6.82 -21.72 14.07
C ALA A 121 8.30 -21.61 13.60
N TRP A 122 8.87 -20.39 13.63
CA TRP A 122 10.26 -20.15 13.24
C TRP A 122 11.05 -19.64 14.44
N SER A 123 12.24 -20.22 14.66
CA SER A 123 13.24 -19.65 15.55
C SER A 123 14.00 -18.50 14.87
N GLU A 124 14.58 -17.60 15.66
CA GLU A 124 15.38 -16.48 15.12
C GLU A 124 16.55 -16.98 14.26
N ALA A 125 17.19 -18.08 14.67
CA ALA A 125 18.29 -18.70 13.93
C ALA A 125 17.85 -19.22 12.55
N GLU A 126 16.64 -19.78 12.44
CA GLU A 126 16.10 -20.25 11.16
C GLU A 126 15.76 -19.08 10.24
N VAL A 127 15.17 -18.00 10.78
CA VAL A 127 14.88 -16.79 10.00
C VAL A 127 16.17 -16.14 9.49
N VAL A 128 17.21 -16.06 10.33
CA VAL A 128 18.53 -15.55 9.92
C VAL A 128 19.17 -16.46 8.88
N ALA A 129 19.13 -17.78 9.07
CA ALA A 129 19.69 -18.74 8.11
C ALA A 129 18.97 -18.72 6.76
N ALA A 130 17.68 -18.38 6.74
CA ALA A 130 16.91 -18.23 5.52
C ALA A 130 17.13 -16.88 4.83
N SER A 131 17.71 -15.88 5.50
CA SER A 131 17.89 -14.54 4.96
C SER A 131 18.65 -14.55 3.61
N PRO A 132 18.24 -13.72 2.63
CA PRO A 132 17.26 -12.65 2.76
C PRO A 132 15.81 -13.13 2.67
N VAL A 133 14.95 -12.62 3.55
CA VAL A 133 13.53 -13.00 3.62
C VAL A 133 12.63 -11.80 3.87
N LEU A 134 11.33 -11.97 3.59
CA LEU A 134 10.31 -11.03 4.04
C LEU A 134 9.81 -11.46 5.41
N ILE A 135 9.69 -10.52 6.35
CA ILE A 135 9.20 -10.77 7.71
C ILE A 135 8.07 -9.79 8.07
N LYS A 136 7.16 -10.22 8.93
CA LYS A 136 6.06 -9.41 9.47
C LYS A 136 5.59 -9.97 10.82
N THR A 137 4.97 -9.15 11.66
CA THR A 137 4.33 -9.64 12.90
C THR A 137 2.84 -9.88 12.69
N VAL A 138 2.25 -10.79 13.47
CA VAL A 138 0.80 -11.01 13.46
C VAL A 138 0.09 -9.78 14.01
N CYS A 139 -1.02 -9.40 13.37
CA CYS A 139 -1.92 -8.37 13.88
C CYS A 139 -2.94 -9.01 14.82
N PRO A 140 -3.04 -8.56 16.10
CA PRO A 140 -4.05 -9.05 17.04
C PRO A 140 -5.51 -8.90 16.59
N GLY A 141 -5.80 -7.96 15.68
CA GLY A 141 -7.12 -7.71 15.10
C GLY A 141 -7.68 -6.35 15.53
N GLY A 142 -8.26 -5.61 14.57
CA GLY A 142 -8.86 -4.29 14.81
C GLY A 142 -7.89 -3.12 14.71
N GLU A 143 -6.61 -3.36 14.43
CA GLU A 143 -5.61 -2.32 14.25
C GLU A 143 -5.79 -1.57 12.93
N ASP A 144 -5.59 -0.25 12.99
CA ASP A 144 -5.54 0.59 11.80
C ASP A 144 -4.27 0.37 10.97
N PHE A 145 -4.17 1.10 9.85
CA PHE A 145 -3.07 0.98 8.90
C PHE A 145 -1.72 1.50 9.41
N THR A 146 -1.70 2.26 10.50
CA THR A 146 -0.48 2.81 11.12
C THR A 146 0.19 1.84 12.07
N HIS A 147 -0.50 0.76 12.46
CA HIS A 147 0.04 -0.20 13.40
C HIS A 147 1.22 -0.98 12.78
N PRO A 148 2.35 -1.15 13.52
CA PRO A 148 3.58 -1.74 12.98
C PRO A 148 3.42 -3.18 12.50
N CYS A 149 2.42 -3.92 13.01
CA CYS A 149 2.09 -5.26 12.50
C CYS A 149 1.66 -5.26 11.04
N ARG A 150 1.26 -4.12 10.46
CA ARG A 150 0.84 -4.00 9.05
C ARG A 150 2.05 -3.87 8.11
N THR A 151 3.19 -3.43 8.61
CA THR A 151 4.41 -3.22 7.85
C THR A 151 5.08 -4.54 7.49
N VAL A 152 5.39 -4.73 6.21
CA VAL A 152 6.29 -5.78 5.75
C VAL A 152 7.73 -5.26 5.87
N TYR A 153 8.64 -6.10 6.31
CA TYR A 153 10.07 -5.80 6.34
C TYR A 153 10.82 -6.78 5.46
N PHE A 154 11.86 -6.30 4.80
CA PHE A 154 12.90 -7.13 4.20
C PHE A 154 14.02 -7.32 5.23
N LEU A 155 14.33 -8.56 5.59
CA LEU A 155 15.49 -8.89 6.40
C LEU A 155 16.68 -9.15 5.46
N ASP A 156 17.71 -8.31 5.56
CA ASP A 156 18.90 -8.41 4.72
C ASP A 156 19.85 -9.52 5.18
N ASN A 157 20.89 -9.78 4.40
CA ASN A 157 21.89 -10.82 4.71
C ASN A 157 22.78 -10.48 5.93
N THR A 158 22.65 -9.27 6.48
CA THR A 158 23.40 -8.80 7.64
C THR A 158 22.56 -8.85 8.93
N GLY A 159 21.28 -9.25 8.84
CA GLY A 159 20.35 -9.30 9.97
C GLY A 159 19.70 -7.94 10.29
N LYS A 160 19.75 -6.98 9.37
CA LYS A 160 19.01 -5.71 9.47
C LYS A 160 17.65 -5.83 8.80
N ARG A 161 16.63 -5.26 9.43
CA ARG A 161 15.28 -5.17 8.87
C ARG A 161 15.04 -3.81 8.22
N HIS A 162 14.49 -3.84 7.01
CA HIS A 162 14.21 -2.68 6.17
C HIS A 162 12.71 -2.60 5.92
N ALA A 163 12.05 -1.56 6.41
CA ALA A 163 10.61 -1.40 6.23
C ALA A 163 10.28 -1.05 4.76
N PHE A 164 9.22 -1.64 4.22
CA PHE A 164 8.60 -1.12 3.00
C PHE A 164 7.76 0.13 3.33
N PRO A 165 8.00 1.27 2.68
CA PRO A 165 7.26 2.50 2.94
C PRO A 165 5.76 2.42 2.63
N ASN A 166 5.39 1.66 1.59
CA ASN A 166 4.02 1.42 1.17
C ASN A 166 3.95 0.20 0.22
N GLU A 167 2.73 -0.21 -0.12
CA GLU A 167 2.48 -1.32 -1.04
C GLU A 167 3.03 -1.09 -2.45
N LYS A 168 2.99 0.15 -2.95
CA LYS A 168 3.48 0.47 -4.30
C LYS A 168 4.99 0.22 -4.42
N ALA A 169 5.77 0.60 -3.40
CA ALA A 169 7.19 0.26 -3.31
C ALA A 169 7.40 -1.26 -3.28
N TYR A 170 6.60 -1.99 -2.49
CA TYR A 170 6.67 -3.45 -2.41
C TYR A 170 6.43 -4.11 -3.78
N PHE A 171 5.39 -3.67 -4.50
CA PHE A 171 5.02 -4.23 -5.80
C PHE A 171 6.00 -3.89 -6.93
N THR A 172 6.98 -3.02 -6.69
CA THR A 172 8.13 -2.88 -7.62
C THR A 172 9.15 -4.00 -7.49
N TRP A 173 9.14 -4.75 -6.38
CA TRP A 173 10.06 -5.86 -6.11
C TRP A 173 9.40 -7.24 -6.16
N TYR A 174 8.13 -7.34 -5.74
CA TYR A 174 7.39 -8.59 -5.63
C TYR A 174 6.06 -8.51 -6.34
N ALA A 175 5.59 -9.61 -6.92
CA ALA A 175 4.31 -9.63 -7.63
C ALA A 175 3.09 -9.79 -6.69
N ALA A 176 3.29 -10.38 -5.51
CA ALA A 176 2.25 -10.71 -4.55
C ALA A 176 2.84 -10.81 -3.14
N PHE A 177 1.98 -10.69 -2.12
CA PHE A 177 2.34 -10.91 -0.71
C PHE A 177 2.51 -12.39 -0.40
N GLU A 178 3.58 -12.98 -0.91
CA GLU A 178 3.92 -14.40 -0.75
C GLU A 178 5.28 -14.55 -0.05
N ASN A 179 5.52 -15.72 0.55
CA ASN A 179 6.78 -16.06 1.22
C ASN A 179 7.18 -15.06 2.33
N ILE A 180 6.18 -14.52 3.04
CA ILE A 180 6.39 -13.66 4.22
C ILE A 180 6.39 -14.52 5.47
N HIS A 181 7.49 -14.49 6.21
CA HIS A 181 7.63 -15.17 7.49
C HIS A 181 6.95 -14.35 8.58
N LEU A 182 5.97 -14.97 9.25
CA LEU A 182 5.38 -14.40 10.44
C LEU A 182 6.29 -14.67 11.63
N ILE A 183 6.65 -13.61 12.36
CA ILE A 183 7.54 -13.66 13.51
C ILE A 183 6.93 -12.96 14.72
N THR A 184 7.47 -13.24 15.90
CA THR A 184 7.03 -12.58 17.14
C THR A 184 7.51 -11.12 17.21
N ASN A 185 6.83 -10.30 18.02
CA ASN A 185 7.28 -8.93 18.30
C ASN A 185 8.69 -8.88 18.93
N ALA A 186 9.03 -9.87 19.76
CA ALA A 186 10.34 -9.96 20.41
C ALA A 186 11.46 -10.21 19.38
N MET A 187 11.24 -11.15 18.44
CA MET A 187 12.18 -11.42 17.36
C MET A 187 12.28 -10.22 16.39
N MET A 188 11.14 -9.60 16.05
CA MET A 188 11.14 -8.38 15.24
C MET A 188 11.97 -7.26 15.89
N ALA A 189 11.93 -7.16 17.22
CA ALA A 189 12.71 -6.17 17.97
C ALA A 189 14.21 -6.52 18.09
N SER A 190 14.61 -7.80 17.98
CA SER A 190 16.03 -8.19 18.00
C SER A 190 16.76 -7.83 16.71
N PHE A 191 16.06 -7.82 15.57
CA PHE A 191 16.61 -7.33 14.30
C PHE A 191 16.75 -5.81 14.28
N THR A 192 17.98 -5.34 14.07
CA THR A 192 18.30 -3.90 14.01
C THR A 192 17.68 -3.23 12.78
N LEU A 193 17.31 -1.95 12.92
CA LEU A 193 16.71 -1.20 11.81
C LEU A 193 17.79 -0.79 10.80
N GLY A 194 17.53 -1.07 9.52
CA GLY A 194 18.24 -0.49 8.38
C GLY A 194 17.44 0.66 7.76
N GLY A 195 17.99 1.26 6.70
CA GLY A 195 17.24 2.24 5.89
C GLY A 195 16.04 1.58 5.21
N ASN A 196 14.95 2.32 5.01
CA ASN A 196 13.75 1.74 4.37
C ASN A 196 14.03 1.22 2.96
N VAL A 197 13.27 0.22 2.52
CA VAL A 197 13.30 -0.24 1.15
C VAL A 197 12.83 0.87 0.22
N ARG A 198 13.51 1.05 -0.90
CA ARG A 198 13.19 2.06 -1.92
C ARG A 198 12.60 1.39 -3.14
N TYR A 199 11.97 2.17 -4.01
CA TYR A 199 11.45 1.65 -5.28
C TYR A 199 12.55 0.92 -6.07
N HIS A 200 12.17 -0.17 -6.72
CA HIS A 200 13.06 -0.90 -7.60
C HIS A 200 13.53 0.01 -8.74
N PRO A 201 14.84 0.12 -8.99
CA PRO A 201 15.36 0.95 -10.08
C PRO A 201 14.75 0.59 -11.43
N GLY A 202 14.41 1.59 -12.25
CA GLY A 202 13.86 1.38 -13.59
C GLY A 202 12.47 0.71 -13.67
N MET A 203 11.76 0.53 -12.54
CA MET A 203 10.41 -0.06 -12.55
C MET A 203 9.31 0.98 -12.68
N LYS A 204 9.39 2.06 -11.91
CA LYS A 204 8.43 3.17 -11.89
C LYS A 204 9.17 4.50 -11.84
N MET A 205 8.48 5.55 -12.26
CA MET A 205 8.83 6.91 -11.87
C MET A 205 8.10 7.25 -10.57
N ILE A 206 8.64 8.20 -9.82
CA ILE A 206 7.97 8.70 -8.63
C ILE A 206 7.88 10.22 -8.64
N LYS A 207 6.94 10.74 -7.86
CA LYS A 207 6.88 12.16 -7.52
C LYS A 207 6.48 12.32 -6.06
N PHE A 208 6.73 13.50 -5.52
CA PHE A 208 6.22 13.91 -4.22
C PHE A 208 5.08 14.91 -4.44
N PRO A 209 3.93 14.80 -3.76
CA PRO A 209 2.74 15.59 -4.07
C PRO A 209 2.95 17.11 -4.09
N THR A 210 3.77 17.69 -3.20
CA THR A 210 4.03 19.15 -3.21
C THR A 210 5.18 19.58 -4.11
N VAL A 211 5.86 18.63 -4.77
CA VAL A 211 6.99 18.90 -5.66
C VAL A 211 6.57 18.67 -7.11
N ASN A 212 6.61 19.74 -7.91
CA ASN A 212 6.29 19.71 -9.34
C ASN A 212 7.42 19.10 -10.20
N LYS A 213 7.97 17.94 -9.78
CA LYS A 213 8.97 17.19 -10.54
C LYS A 213 8.68 15.69 -10.48
N VAL A 214 8.88 15.02 -11.61
CA VAL A 214 8.85 13.56 -11.74
C VAL A 214 10.28 13.05 -11.80
N TYR A 215 10.55 11.95 -11.14
CA TYR A 215 11.89 11.37 -11.01
C TYR A 215 11.91 9.94 -11.53
N ALA A 216 12.91 9.63 -12.37
CA ALA A 216 13.29 8.25 -12.64
C ALA A 216 14.10 7.71 -11.45
N VAL A 217 13.83 6.47 -11.05
CA VAL A 217 14.51 5.82 -9.92
C VAL A 217 15.71 5.02 -10.44
N ALA A 218 16.92 5.44 -10.08
CA ALA A 218 18.17 4.73 -10.33
C ALA A 218 18.59 3.88 -9.12
N ARG A 219 19.60 3.02 -9.33
CA ARG A 219 20.20 2.19 -8.29
C ARG A 219 20.58 3.01 -7.05
N TYR A 220 20.47 2.38 -5.88
CA TYR A 220 20.65 2.93 -4.55
C TYR A 220 19.64 4.02 -4.16
N GLY A 221 18.52 4.13 -4.89
CA GLY A 221 17.52 5.14 -4.64
C GLY A 221 17.96 6.53 -5.06
N VAL A 222 18.73 6.64 -6.15
CA VAL A 222 19.05 7.93 -6.75
C VAL A 222 17.88 8.37 -7.61
N LEU A 223 17.27 9.51 -7.27
CA LEU A 223 16.22 10.13 -8.05
C LEU A 223 16.84 11.06 -9.09
N ARG A 224 16.55 10.77 -10.36
CA ARG A 224 16.98 11.56 -11.51
C ARG A 224 15.78 12.38 -11.98
N PRO A 225 15.73 13.71 -11.75
CA PRO A 225 14.61 14.53 -12.20
C PRO A 225 14.46 14.47 -13.72
N ILE A 226 13.24 14.46 -14.23
CA ILE A 226 12.96 14.40 -15.66
C ILE A 226 12.54 15.79 -16.15
N ALA A 227 13.25 16.33 -17.15
CA ALA A 227 13.10 17.73 -17.56
C ALA A 227 11.77 18.02 -18.28
N SER A 228 11.22 17.06 -19.04
CA SER A 228 9.96 17.24 -19.78
C SER A 228 9.22 15.93 -20.05
N GLU A 229 7.97 16.05 -20.52
CA GLU A 229 7.17 14.91 -20.95
C GLU A 229 7.77 14.17 -22.16
N GLU A 230 8.46 14.88 -23.06
CA GLU A 230 9.17 14.28 -24.20
C GLU A 230 10.28 13.35 -23.73
N VAL A 231 11.04 13.74 -22.70
CA VAL A 231 12.07 12.89 -22.10
C VAL A 231 11.42 11.70 -21.39
N ALA A 232 10.34 11.93 -20.63
CA ALA A 232 9.61 10.86 -19.94
C ALA A 232 9.07 9.80 -20.93
N ARG A 233 8.48 10.26 -22.05
CA ARG A 233 8.04 9.40 -23.15
C ARG A 233 9.20 8.65 -23.80
N GLY A 234 10.34 9.32 -24.01
CA GLY A 234 11.54 8.68 -24.55
C GLY A 234 12.12 7.59 -23.63
N LEU A 235 11.93 7.70 -22.32
CA LEU A 235 12.41 6.73 -21.33
C LEU A 235 11.42 5.57 -21.07
N TYR A 236 10.14 5.89 -20.87
CA TYR A 236 9.12 4.97 -20.37
C TYR A 236 8.00 4.67 -21.38
N GLY A 237 8.07 5.24 -22.59
CA GLY A 237 7.08 5.08 -23.66
C GLY A 237 5.86 5.99 -23.53
N ASP A 238 4.89 5.83 -24.43
CA ASP A 238 3.72 6.72 -24.52
C ASP A 238 2.84 6.72 -23.27
N ASN A 239 2.82 5.61 -22.51
CA ASN A 239 2.08 5.47 -21.27
C ASN A 239 2.91 5.85 -20.02
N TRP A 240 3.95 6.68 -20.17
CA TRP A 240 4.81 7.11 -19.06
C TRP A 240 4.00 7.70 -17.89
N ASN A 241 2.95 8.46 -18.19
CA ASN A 241 2.08 9.11 -17.20
C ASN A 241 1.31 8.11 -16.32
N GLN A 242 1.16 6.85 -16.74
CA GLN A 242 0.58 5.76 -15.95
C GLN A 242 1.62 5.00 -15.11
N GLN A 243 2.89 5.36 -15.24
CA GLN A 243 4.02 4.73 -14.55
C GLN A 243 4.62 5.63 -13.46
N ILE A 244 3.86 6.62 -13.01
CA ILE A 244 4.26 7.54 -11.94
C ILE A 244 3.49 7.17 -10.69
N ASP A 245 4.22 6.94 -9.61
CA ASP A 245 3.64 6.76 -8.29
C ASP A 245 3.93 7.97 -7.38
N ASP A 246 2.88 8.46 -6.71
CA ASP A 246 3.05 9.42 -5.62
C ASP A 246 3.67 8.73 -4.41
N VAL A 247 4.71 9.37 -3.86
CA VAL A 247 5.41 8.94 -2.65
C VAL A 247 5.24 10.03 -1.59
N SER A 248 4.88 9.62 -0.37
CA SER A 248 4.77 10.55 0.76
C SER A 248 6.10 11.24 1.05
N GLU A 249 6.03 12.53 1.38
CA GLU A 249 7.18 13.37 1.71
C GLU A 249 7.93 12.90 2.96
N ALA A 250 7.26 12.13 3.82
CA ALA A 250 7.88 11.45 4.95
C ALA A 250 9.02 10.52 4.53
N PHE A 251 9.04 10.08 3.26
CA PHE A 251 10.09 9.22 2.70
C PHE A 251 11.05 9.96 1.78
N TYR A 252 10.97 11.30 1.68
CA TYR A 252 11.83 12.10 0.81
C TYR A 252 13.32 11.90 1.14
N SER A 253 13.66 11.89 2.42
CA SER A 253 15.03 11.68 2.92
C SER A 253 15.58 10.27 2.71
N ASN A 254 14.76 9.30 2.28
CA ASN A 254 15.25 7.96 1.93
C ASN A 254 16.03 7.96 0.60
N TYR A 255 15.88 9.01 -0.21
CA TYR A 255 16.41 9.10 -1.55
C TYR A 255 17.59 10.08 -1.66
N ILE A 256 18.44 9.84 -2.65
CA ILE A 256 19.53 10.74 -3.06
C ILE A 256 19.10 11.44 -4.34
N PHE A 257 19.36 12.73 -4.48
CA PHE A 257 19.04 13.47 -5.71
C PHE A 257 20.26 13.52 -6.63
N GLY A 258 20.09 13.05 -7.86
CA GLY A 258 21.10 13.11 -8.91
C GLY A 258 20.75 14.14 -9.99
N ASP A 259 21.57 14.17 -11.04
CA ASP A 259 21.44 15.15 -12.11
C ASP A 259 20.15 14.99 -12.92
N GLU A 260 19.61 16.10 -13.40
CA GLU A 260 18.41 16.13 -14.24
C GLU A 260 18.64 15.45 -15.60
N LEU A 261 17.62 14.72 -16.07
CA LEU A 261 17.57 14.06 -17.36
C LEU A 261 16.95 15.01 -18.38
N THR A 262 17.81 15.64 -19.18
CA THR A 262 17.41 16.52 -20.29
C THR A 262 17.19 15.76 -21.60
N HIS A 263 17.66 14.51 -21.69
CA HIS A 263 17.55 13.65 -22.87
C HIS A 263 17.37 12.18 -22.44
N ALA A 264 16.60 11.41 -23.19
CA ALA A 264 16.32 10.00 -22.86
C ALA A 264 17.59 9.12 -22.84
N ILE A 265 18.58 9.41 -23.70
CA ILE A 265 19.85 8.66 -23.72
C ILE A 265 20.66 8.77 -22.41
N GLY A 266 20.33 9.74 -21.54
CA GLY A 266 20.99 9.92 -20.25
C GLY A 266 20.59 8.89 -19.17
N PHE A 267 19.61 8.01 -19.46
CA PHE A 267 19.14 7.01 -18.51
C PHE A 267 18.61 5.77 -19.25
N ASP A 268 19.22 4.62 -18.98
CA ASP A 268 18.75 3.34 -19.51
C ASP A 268 17.87 2.63 -18.48
N VAL A 269 16.55 2.65 -18.69
CA VAL A 269 15.56 2.04 -17.80
C VAL A 269 15.79 0.54 -17.62
N ILE A 270 16.18 -0.16 -18.70
CA ILE A 270 16.39 -1.62 -18.68
C ILE A 270 17.67 -1.96 -17.94
N ALA A 271 18.75 -1.20 -18.17
CA ALA A 271 19.99 -1.37 -17.42
C ALA A 271 19.79 -1.07 -15.92
N GLN A 272 19.00 -0.04 -15.57
CA GLN A 272 18.68 0.23 -14.16
C GLN A 272 17.89 -0.91 -13.53
N ARG A 273 16.88 -1.44 -14.23
CA ARG A 273 16.12 -2.61 -13.77
C ARG A 273 17.01 -3.84 -13.61
N GLY A 274 17.90 -4.11 -14.57
CA GLY A 274 18.84 -5.23 -14.50
C GLY A 274 20.01 -5.02 -13.52
N SER A 275 20.16 -3.84 -12.92
CA SER A 275 21.30 -3.51 -12.06
C SER A 275 21.23 -4.13 -10.66
N VAL A 276 20.06 -4.67 -10.30
CA VAL A 276 19.78 -5.29 -9.00
C VAL A 276 19.01 -6.60 -9.21
N SER A 277 19.38 -7.62 -8.45
CA SER A 277 18.69 -8.92 -8.43
C SER A 277 17.93 -9.15 -7.12
N SER A 278 18.30 -8.39 -6.08
CA SER A 278 17.68 -8.39 -4.76
C SER A 278 17.76 -6.99 -4.14
N ILE A 279 16.96 -6.74 -3.10
CA ILE A 279 17.03 -5.51 -2.30
C ILE A 279 18.41 -5.34 -1.67
N ASN A 280 19.11 -6.43 -1.34
CA ASN A 280 20.51 -6.40 -0.88
C ASN A 280 21.42 -5.60 -1.84
N ASP A 281 21.21 -5.70 -3.15
CA ASP A 281 22.02 -5.01 -4.17
C ASP A 281 21.74 -3.50 -4.23
N ASN A 282 20.68 -3.06 -3.55
CA ASN A 282 20.11 -1.72 -3.62
C ASN A 282 20.06 -1.00 -2.27
N ILE A 283 20.52 -1.64 -1.19
CA ILE A 283 20.73 -0.99 0.11
C ILE A 283 22.08 -0.26 0.05
N LEU A 284 22.14 0.94 0.64
CA LEU A 284 23.41 1.64 0.79
C LEU A 284 24.20 0.97 1.93
N PRO A 285 25.49 0.66 1.74
CA PRO A 285 26.33 0.10 2.79
C PRO A 285 26.42 0.99 4.03
#